data_AF-A0A2V6MS17-F1
#
_entry.id   AF-A0A2V6MS17-F1
#
_cell.length_a   1.000
_cell.length_b   1.000
_cell.length_c   1.000
_cell.angle_alpha   90.00
_cell.angle_beta   90.00
_cell.angle_gamma   90.00
#
_symmetry.space_group_name_H-M   'P 1'
#
loop_
_entity.id
_entity.type
_entity.pdbx_description
1 polymer ?
#
loop_
_entity_poly.entity_id
_entity_poly.type
_entity_poly.pdbx_seq_one_letter_code
_entity_poly.pdbx_strand_id
1 'polypeptide(L)'
;MSDRGTWHLTKAMLESGQIFEYPPNSPPKVDKHSTGAIGGKTSLVLAPLLACDEGLGAMISGRGLDITGGTLDKLESIPGFNVNLDRTRAIKQLERIGVFIGKSDPITPAKLLRWTRKRSDAPHSCLAEAGNK
;
A
#
# COMPACT_ATOMS: atom_id res chain seq x y z
N MET A 1 12.83 -7.36 -18.01
CA MET A 1 11.44 -7.83 -18.18
C MET A 1 10.72 -6.82 -19.06
N SER A 2 9.98 -7.23 -20.09
CA SER A 2 9.28 -6.27 -20.96
C SER A 2 8.06 -5.66 -20.26
N ASP A 3 7.55 -4.52 -20.74
CA ASP A 3 6.35 -3.87 -20.19
C ASP A 3 5.15 -4.82 -20.16
N ARG A 4 4.98 -5.61 -21.22
CA ARG A 4 3.95 -6.66 -21.29
C ARG A 4 4.16 -7.71 -20.19
N GLY A 5 5.40 -8.14 -19.96
CA GLY A 5 5.73 -9.04 -18.85
C GLY A 5 5.43 -8.44 -17.47
N THR A 6 5.75 -7.16 -17.26
CA THR A 6 5.45 -6.40 -16.03
C THR A 6 3.95 -6.29 -15.80
N TRP A 7 3.17 -6.05 -16.86
CA TRP A 7 1.72 -6.01 -16.79
C TRP A 7 1.13 -7.36 -16.38
N HIS A 8 1.52 -8.46 -17.04
CA HIS A 8 1.03 -9.79 -16.70
C HIS A 8 1.39 -10.20 -15.27
N LEU A 9 2.61 -9.87 -14.81
CA LEU A 9 3.02 -10.14 -13.44
C LEU A 9 2.17 -9.35 -12.44
N THR A 10 1.93 -8.07 -12.71
CA THR A 10 1.13 -7.19 -11.84
C THR A 10 -0.31 -7.69 -11.76
N LYS A 11 -0.90 -8.06 -12.91
CA LYS A 11 -2.25 -8.60 -12.99
C LYS A 11 -2.39 -9.93 -12.23
N ALA A 12 -1.46 -10.86 -12.42
CA ALA A 12 -1.46 -12.13 -11.69
C ALA A 12 -1.31 -11.93 -10.17
N MET A 13 -0.51 -10.95 -9.73
CA MET A 13 -0.41 -10.60 -8.31
C MET A 13 -1.73 -10.03 -7.77
N LEU A 14 -2.36 -9.12 -8.51
CA LEU A 14 -3.66 -8.53 -8.15
C LEU A 14 -4.73 -9.62 -7.99
N GLU A 15 -4.84 -10.52 -8.97
CA GLU A 15 -5.85 -11.59 -8.99
C GLU A 15 -5.59 -12.71 -7.96
N SER A 16 -4.38 -12.76 -7.38
CA SER A 16 -4.05 -13.76 -6.35
C SER A 16 -4.73 -13.53 -5.00
N GLY A 17 -5.30 -12.34 -4.77
CA GLY A 17 -5.86 -11.93 -3.48
C GLY A 17 -7.27 -11.39 -3.58
N GLN A 18 -7.74 -10.81 -2.48
CA GLN A 18 -9.05 -10.19 -2.42
C GLN A 18 -9.03 -8.79 -3.04
N ILE A 19 -10.05 -8.48 -3.85
CA ILE A 19 -10.26 -7.15 -4.41
C ILE A 19 -11.18 -6.37 -3.46
N PHE A 20 -10.74 -5.16 -3.09
CA PHE A 20 -11.55 -4.26 -2.28
C PHE A 20 -12.51 -3.48 -3.17
N GLU A 21 -13.81 -3.61 -2.90
CA GLU A 21 -14.87 -2.89 -3.62
C GLU A 21 -15.40 -1.77 -2.74
N TYR A 22 -15.51 -0.58 -3.33
CA TYR A 22 -16.15 0.57 -2.70
C TYR A 22 -17.65 0.56 -3.00
N PRO A 23 -18.49 1.12 -2.12
CA PRO A 23 -19.91 1.30 -2.39
C PRO A 23 -20.16 2.04 -3.71
N PRO A 24 -21.27 1.73 -4.43
CA PRO A 24 -21.73 2.52 -5.55
C PRO A 24 -21.87 4.00 -5.17
N ASN A 25 -21.58 4.91 -6.10
CA ASN A 25 -21.62 6.38 -5.89
C ASN A 25 -20.61 6.94 -4.87
N SER A 26 -19.58 6.18 -4.51
CA SER A 26 -18.48 6.70 -3.69
C SER A 26 -17.77 7.89 -4.35
N PRO A 27 -17.27 8.87 -3.57
CA PRO A 27 -16.41 9.95 -4.04
C PRO A 27 -15.17 9.45 -4.81
N PRO A 28 -14.42 10.36 -5.45
CA PRO A 28 -13.13 10.02 -6.08
C PRO A 28 -12.24 9.22 -5.12
N LYS A 29 -11.74 8.07 -5.60
CA LYS A 29 -10.83 7.20 -4.83
C LYS A 29 -9.40 7.53 -5.20
N VAL A 30 -8.62 7.95 -4.22
CA VAL A 30 -7.21 8.35 -4.42
C VAL A 30 -6.34 7.56 -3.47
N ASP A 31 -5.27 6.97 -4.00
CA ASP A 31 -4.19 6.37 -3.21
C ASP A 31 -2.85 6.93 -3.66
N LYS A 32 -1.93 7.05 -2.70
CA LYS A 32 -0.55 7.48 -2.93
C LYS A 32 0.40 6.42 -2.42
N HIS A 33 1.22 5.90 -3.32
CA HIS A 33 2.31 4.99 -2.98
C HIS A 33 3.68 5.68 -3.06
N SER A 34 4.67 5.17 -2.34
CA SER A 34 6.07 5.62 -2.43
C SER A 34 6.98 4.43 -2.70
N THR A 35 8.05 4.64 -3.47
CA THR A 35 9.10 3.64 -3.68
C THR A 35 10.04 3.47 -2.48
N GLY A 36 10.01 4.41 -1.53
CA GLY A 36 10.87 4.46 -0.34
C GLY A 36 11.63 5.79 -0.26
N ALA A 37 11.76 6.35 0.93
CA ALA A 37 12.55 7.55 1.20
C ALA A 37 12.91 7.65 2.69
N ILE A 38 14.08 8.19 2.98
CA ILE A 38 14.47 8.53 4.36
C ILE A 38 13.56 9.67 4.83
N GLY A 39 12.89 9.49 5.97
CA GLY A 39 11.98 10.50 6.51
C GLY A 39 10.67 10.72 5.73
N GLY A 40 10.29 9.80 4.84
CA GLY A 40 9.06 9.90 4.04
C GLY A 40 7.80 9.96 4.92
N LYS A 41 7.21 11.15 5.05
CA LYS A 41 6.01 11.43 5.88
C LYS A 41 4.79 11.91 5.10
N THR A 42 4.89 11.98 3.78
CA THR A 42 3.83 12.51 2.90
C THR A 42 2.49 11.82 3.13
N SER A 43 2.47 10.49 3.26
CA SER A 43 1.22 9.74 3.48
C SER A 43 0.51 10.12 4.79
N LEU A 44 1.25 10.47 5.84
CA LEU A 44 0.68 10.86 7.13
C LEU A 44 -0.06 12.20 7.06
N VAL A 45 0.42 13.12 6.21
CA VAL A 45 -0.17 14.45 6.00
C VAL A 45 -1.26 14.40 4.93
N LEU A 46 -1.05 13.61 3.88
CA LEU A 46 -1.97 13.55 2.74
C LEU A 46 -3.30 12.87 3.12
N ALA A 47 -3.29 11.86 3.99
CA ALA A 47 -4.51 11.17 4.40
C ALA A 47 -5.55 12.10 5.04
N PRO A 48 -5.24 12.90 6.08
CA PRO A 48 -6.21 13.82 6.65
C PRO A 48 -6.62 14.94 5.69
N LEU A 49 -5.72 15.43 4.82
CA LEU A 49 -6.08 16.43 3.81
C LEU A 49 -7.11 15.88 2.82
N LEU A 50 -6.91 14.66 2.33
CA LEU A 50 -7.85 14.00 1.43
C LEU A 50 -9.22 13.80 2.09
N ALA A 51 -9.24 13.47 3.38
CA ALA A 51 -10.48 13.34 4.15
C ALA A 51 -11.24 14.67 4.28
N CYS A 52 -10.53 15.79 4.43
CA CYS A 52 -11.13 17.13 4.50
C CYS A 52 -11.75 17.56 3.16
N ASP A 53 -11.18 17.12 2.04
CA ASP A 53 -11.67 17.43 0.68
C ASP A 53 -12.73 16.41 0.19
N GLU A 54 -13.38 15.68 1.10
CA GLU A 54 -14.42 14.67 0.81
C GLU A 54 -13.96 13.51 -0.09
N GLY A 55 -12.64 13.27 -0.18
CA GLY A 55 -12.07 12.16 -0.93
C GLY A 55 -12.09 10.84 -0.16
N LEU A 56 -12.07 9.73 -0.91
CA LEU A 56 -11.85 8.40 -0.32
C LEU A 56 -10.42 7.92 -0.52
N GLY A 57 -9.78 7.45 0.55
CA GLY A 57 -8.40 6.96 0.52
C GLY A 57 -8.17 5.67 1.29
N ALA A 58 -8.03 4.55 0.58
CA ALA A 58 -7.55 3.29 1.14
C ALA A 58 -6.04 3.15 0.94
N MET A 59 -5.25 3.68 1.87
CA MET A 59 -3.79 3.64 1.77
C MET A 59 -3.24 2.34 2.35
N ILE A 60 -3.09 1.34 1.49
CA ILE A 60 -2.44 0.08 1.84
C ILE A 60 -0.93 0.32 1.89
N SER A 61 -0.37 0.30 3.09
CA SER A 61 1.04 0.65 3.31
C SER A 61 1.88 -0.52 3.80
N GLY A 62 3.19 -0.39 3.61
CA GLY A 62 4.20 -1.35 4.03
C GLY A 62 4.98 -0.88 5.25
N ARG A 63 5.69 -1.83 5.86
CA ARG A 63 6.78 -1.56 6.78
C ARG A 63 8.03 -1.10 6.03
N GLY A 64 9.01 -0.62 6.78
CA GLY A 64 10.29 -0.13 6.26
C GLY A 64 10.99 -1.13 5.36
N LEU A 65 11.64 -0.58 4.34
CA LEU A 65 12.44 -1.29 3.36
C LEU A 65 13.90 -0.88 3.55
N ASP A 66 14.72 -1.80 4.04
CA ASP A 66 16.14 -1.55 4.31
C ASP A 66 16.32 -0.28 5.18
N ILE A 67 17.16 0.67 4.78
CA ILE A 67 17.38 1.95 5.48
C ILE A 67 16.18 2.92 5.43
N THR A 68 15.15 2.64 4.62
CA THR A 68 13.97 3.50 4.52
C THR A 68 12.89 3.10 5.52
N GLY A 69 12.42 4.03 6.34
CA GLY A 69 11.35 3.77 7.31
C GLY A 69 9.96 3.70 6.66
N GLY A 70 9.11 2.77 7.11
CA GLY A 70 7.76 2.58 6.58
C GLY A 70 6.75 3.60 7.10
N THR A 71 5.58 3.69 6.47
CA THR A 71 4.47 4.49 7.02
C THR A 71 3.86 3.78 8.23
N LEU A 72 3.75 2.45 8.19
CA LEU A 72 3.20 1.67 9.29
C LEU A 72 4.03 1.79 10.57
N ASP A 73 5.37 1.76 10.46
CA ASP A 73 6.26 1.87 11.62
C ASP A 73 6.15 3.24 12.29
N LYS A 74 5.93 4.30 11.51
CA LYS A 74 5.67 5.65 12.04
C LYS A 74 4.33 5.71 12.78
N LEU A 75 3.29 5.07 12.24
CA LEU A 75 1.97 5.04 12.88
C LEU A 75 1.98 4.25 14.18
N GLU A 76 2.67 3.11 14.23
CA GLU A 76 2.80 2.30 15.46
C GLU A 76 3.62 2.98 16.56
N SER A 77 4.42 4.00 16.24
CA SER A 77 5.06 4.83 17.27
C SER A 77 4.06 5.65 18.09
N ILE A 78 2.82 5.81 17.61
CA ILE A 78 1.73 6.43 18.35
C ILE A 78 1.14 5.37 19.30
N PRO A 79 1.19 5.58 20.63
CA PRO A 79 0.68 4.60 21.59
C PRO A 79 -0.78 4.25 21.32
N GLY A 80 -1.07 2.95 21.17
CA GLY A 80 -2.42 2.43 20.93
C GLY A 80 -2.88 2.46 19.47
N PHE A 81 -2.07 2.95 18.52
CA PHE A 81 -2.43 2.92 17.10
C PHE A 81 -2.35 1.49 16.55
N ASN A 82 -3.45 0.99 15.98
CA ASN A 82 -3.50 -0.33 15.38
C ASN A 82 -3.50 -0.25 13.84
N VAL A 83 -2.41 -0.69 13.22
CA VAL A 83 -2.26 -0.75 11.74
C VAL A 83 -2.86 -2.01 11.12
N ASN A 84 -3.23 -3.00 11.94
CA ASN A 84 -3.84 -4.26 11.49
C ASN A 84 -5.37 -4.09 11.52
N LEU A 85 -5.91 -3.60 10.41
CA LEU A 85 -7.35 -3.46 10.20
C LEU A 85 -7.86 -4.66 9.41
N ASP A 86 -8.86 -5.35 9.98
CA ASP A 86 -9.66 -6.28 9.19
C ASP A 86 -10.54 -5.51 8.19
N ARG A 87 -11.07 -6.22 7.19
CA ARG A 87 -11.90 -5.63 6.12
C ARG A 87 -13.07 -4.82 6.68
N THR A 88 -13.75 -5.34 7.70
CA THR A 88 -14.93 -4.69 8.29
C THR A 88 -14.54 -3.37 8.96
N ARG A 89 -13.43 -3.34 9.70
CA ARG A 89 -12.89 -2.13 10.31
C ARG A 89 -12.43 -1.11 9.27
N ALA A 90 -11.77 -1.56 8.21
CA ALA A 90 -11.32 -0.70 7.13
C ALA A 90 -12.51 -0.01 6.43
N ILE A 91 -13.57 -0.76 6.11
CA ILE A 91 -14.80 -0.21 5.51
C ILE A 91 -15.44 0.81 6.46
N LYS A 92 -15.66 0.45 7.73
CA LYS A 92 -16.24 1.38 8.72
C LYS A 92 -15.42 2.66 8.88
N GLN A 93 -14.10 2.56 8.78
CA GLN A 93 -13.23 3.72 8.88
C GLN A 93 -13.32 4.60 7.62
N LEU A 94 -13.39 4.01 6.43
CA LEU A 94 -13.66 4.76 5.19
C LEU A 94 -15.02 5.46 5.25
N GLU A 95 -16.07 4.79 5.72
CA GLU A 95 -17.41 5.37 5.84
C GLU A 95 -17.45 6.54 6.85
N ARG A 96 -16.69 6.43 7.95
CA ARG A 96 -16.70 7.44 9.01
C ARG A 96 -15.75 8.62 8.78
N ILE A 97 -14.56 8.35 8.22
CA ILE A 97 -13.45 9.32 8.15
C ILE A 97 -13.08 9.64 6.69
N GLY A 98 -13.50 8.82 5.73
CA GLY A 98 -13.08 8.92 4.32
C GLY A 98 -11.76 8.21 4.02
N VAL A 99 -10.89 8.02 5.03
CA VAL A 99 -9.54 7.47 4.83
C VAL A 99 -9.13 6.42 5.88
N PHE A 100 -8.30 5.47 5.47
CA PHE A 100 -7.51 4.65 6.38
C PHE A 100 -6.09 4.43 5.85
N ILE A 101 -5.15 4.22 6.78
CA ILE A 101 -3.81 3.73 6.49
C ILE A 101 -3.63 2.43 7.26
N GLY A 102 -3.32 1.34 6.57
CA GLY A 102 -3.20 0.05 7.22
C GLY A 102 -2.50 -0.99 6.37
N LYS A 103 -2.23 -2.13 7.00
CA LYS A 103 -1.83 -3.35 6.29
C LYS A 103 -3.08 -4.04 5.75
N SER A 104 -2.96 -4.75 4.63
CA SER A 104 -4.06 -5.54 4.08
C SER A 104 -3.67 -7.01 3.88
N ASP A 105 -4.07 -7.88 4.80
CA ASP A 105 -4.05 -9.33 4.60
C ASP A 105 -5.50 -9.79 4.31
N PRO A 106 -5.82 -10.52 3.21
CA PRO A 106 -4.99 -11.04 2.12
C PRO A 106 -5.31 -10.37 0.76
N ILE A 107 -5.12 -9.06 0.62
CA ILE A 107 -5.43 -8.36 -0.66
C ILE A 107 -4.45 -8.75 -1.79
N THR A 108 -3.21 -9.15 -1.48
CA THR A 108 -2.21 -9.58 -2.49
C THR A 108 -1.20 -10.61 -1.92
N PRO A 109 -1.60 -11.87 -1.69
CA PRO A 109 -0.75 -12.89 -1.06
C PRO A 109 0.47 -13.29 -1.93
N ALA A 110 0.35 -13.33 -3.26
CA ALA A 110 1.48 -13.63 -4.13
C ALA A 110 2.59 -12.55 -4.07
N LYS A 111 2.20 -11.29 -3.84
CA LYS A 111 3.15 -10.19 -3.60
C LYS A 111 3.99 -10.52 -2.36
N LEU A 112 3.36 -10.89 -1.26
CA LEU A 112 4.04 -11.20 0.01
C LEU A 112 5.00 -12.39 -0.15
N LEU A 113 4.57 -13.49 -0.76
CA LEU A 113 5.39 -14.67 -1.00
C LEU A 113 6.64 -14.39 -1.84
N ARG A 114 6.48 -13.60 -2.92
CA ARG A 114 7.64 -13.19 -3.73
C ARG A 114 8.57 -12.29 -2.93
N TRP A 115 8.01 -11.44 -2.08
CA TRP A 115 8.77 -10.48 -1.30
C TRP A 115 9.60 -11.16 -0.21
N THR A 116 9.02 -12.10 0.55
CA THR A 116 9.75 -12.87 1.57
C THR A 116 10.91 -13.63 0.95
N ARG A 117 10.70 -14.23 -0.23
CA ARG A 117 11.76 -14.92 -0.98
C ARG A 117 12.84 -14.00 -1.53
N LYS A 118 12.51 -12.76 -1.92
CA LYS A 118 13.54 -11.77 -2.32
C LYS A 118 14.35 -11.25 -1.15
N ARG A 119 13.76 -11.19 0.05
CA ARG A 119 14.41 -10.71 1.27
C ARG A 119 15.59 -11.60 1.69
N SER A 120 15.56 -12.88 1.34
CA SER A 120 16.64 -13.82 1.65
C SER A 120 17.75 -13.83 0.59
N ASP A 121 17.45 -13.51 -0.68
CA ASP A 121 18.31 -13.97 -1.79
C ASP A 121 18.75 -12.90 -2.82
N ALA A 122 18.32 -11.62 -2.78
CA ALA A 122 18.63 -10.67 -3.87
C ALA A 122 18.55 -9.15 -3.55
N PRO A 123 19.22 -8.28 -4.34
CA PRO A 123 19.07 -6.82 -4.22
C PRO A 123 17.64 -6.34 -4.50
N HIS A 124 17.17 -5.39 -3.68
CA HIS A 124 15.80 -4.84 -3.73
C HIS A 124 15.51 -4.02 -5.00
N SER A 125 16.54 -3.55 -5.71
CA SER A 125 16.43 -2.84 -6.98
C SER A 125 16.31 -3.81 -8.15
N CYS A 126 15.10 -4.00 -8.66
CA CYS A 126 14.83 -5.04 -9.68
C CYS A 126 14.50 -4.51 -11.08
N LEU A 127 14.44 -3.18 -11.26
CA LEU A 127 14.08 -2.52 -12.52
C LEU A 127 15.29 -1.87 -13.23
N ALA A 128 16.47 -1.91 -12.62
CA ALA A 128 17.65 -1.13 -13.07
C ALA A 128 18.19 -1.53 -14.47
N GLU A 129 17.76 -2.65 -15.05
CA GLU A 129 18.29 -3.16 -16.34
C GLU A 129 17.37 -2.91 -17.55
N ALA A 130 16.26 -2.18 -17.39
CA ALA A 130 15.30 -1.97 -18.49
C ALA A 130 15.61 -0.76 -19.40
N GLY A 131 16.62 0.05 -19.08
CA GLY A 131 16.87 1.36 -19.72
C GLY A 131 17.87 1.37 -20.89
N ASN A 132 18.23 0.23 -21.47
CA ASN A 132 19.16 0.19 -22.61
C ASN A 132 18.59 -0.62 -23.78
N LYS A 133 17.51 -0.13 -24.39
CA LYS A 133 17.11 -0.39 -25.78
C LYS A 133 16.28 0.76 -26.32
#